data_AF-A0AAD6KGT0-F1
#
_entry.id   AF-A0AAD6KGT0-F1
#
_cell.length_a   1.000
_cell.length_b   1.000
_cell.length_c   1.000
_cell.angle_alpha   90.00
_cell.angle_beta   90.00
_cell.angle_gamma   90.00
#
_symmetry.space_group_name_H-M   'P 1'
#
loop_
_entity.id
_entity.type
_entity.pdbx_description
1 polymer ?
#
loop_
_entity_poly.entity_id
_entity_poly.type
_entity_poly.pdbx_seq_one_letter_code
_entity_poly.pdbx_strand_id
1 'polypeptide(L)'
;MHSIPSGFPGTTFYRASKAAAAIRRELRKVISEKRVSMAGGAQVQDILCHMILATDASGKHMTEAEIAGKIMGILVAGYSTVATAMTFFMKYVGQRPDIYAKILTEQTEVATAKKAGGATGLG
;
A
#
# COMPACT_ATOMS: atom_id res chain seq x y z
N MET A 1 -3.29 19.82 -2.10
CA MET A 1 -4.60 19.35 -2.58
C MET A 1 -5.66 20.13 -1.81
N HIS A 2 -6.12 21.26 -2.34
CA HIS A 2 -7.14 22.08 -1.69
C HIS A 2 -8.32 22.25 -2.64
N SER A 3 -9.51 21.89 -2.17
CA SER A 3 -10.78 22.08 -2.88
C SER A 3 -11.77 22.67 -1.90
N ILE A 4 -12.67 23.53 -2.37
CA ILE A 4 -13.80 24.01 -1.57
C ILE A 4 -14.64 22.78 -1.16
N PRO A 5 -14.93 22.57 0.15
CA PRO A 5 -15.67 21.41 0.64
C PRO A 5 -17.17 21.54 0.32
N SER A 6 -17.49 21.56 -0.97
CA SER A 6 -18.83 21.69 -1.51
C SER A 6 -19.27 20.35 -2.10
N GLY A 7 -20.38 19.81 -1.59
CA GLY A 7 -20.94 18.52 -2.02
C GLY A 7 -21.70 18.58 -3.35
N PHE A 8 -21.51 19.63 -4.16
CA PHE A 8 -22.26 19.83 -5.38
C PHE A 8 -21.76 18.90 -6.51
N PRO A 9 -22.66 18.20 -7.24
CA PRO A 9 -22.27 17.34 -8.35
C PRO A 9 -21.38 18.07 -9.36
N GLY A 10 -20.29 17.42 -9.78
CA GLY A 10 -19.32 17.98 -10.72
C GLY A 10 -18.08 18.63 -10.08
N THR A 11 -18.11 18.93 -8.79
CA THR A 11 -16.93 19.49 -8.09
C THR A 11 -15.86 18.44 -7.80
N THR A 12 -14.60 18.90 -7.66
CA THR A 12 -13.47 18.03 -7.26
C THR A 12 -13.73 17.38 -5.90
N PHE A 13 -14.30 18.13 -4.94
CA PHE A 13 -14.63 17.60 -3.62
C PHE A 13 -15.69 16.50 -3.71
N TYR A 14 -16.80 16.73 -4.44
CA TYR A 14 -17.83 15.71 -4.65
C TYR A 14 -17.26 14.41 -5.24
N ARG A 15 -16.42 14.53 -6.27
CA ARG A 15 -15.76 13.37 -6.91
C ARG A 15 -14.81 12.66 -5.94
N ALA A 16 -14.01 13.41 -5.19
CA ALA A 16 -13.08 12.86 -4.20
C ALA A 16 -13.81 12.15 -3.06
N SER A 17 -14.91 12.72 -2.55
CA SER A 17 -15.75 12.10 -1.52
C SER A 17 -16.37 10.80 -2.02
N LYS A 18 -16.89 10.76 -3.25
CA LYS A 18 -17.44 9.54 -3.86
C LYS A 18 -16.37 8.47 -4.04
N ALA A 19 -15.18 8.84 -4.52
CA ALA A 19 -14.06 7.92 -4.67
C ALA A 19 -13.59 7.38 -3.31
N ALA A 20 -13.45 8.24 -2.30
CA ALA A 20 -13.06 7.83 -0.96
C ALA A 20 -14.12 6.91 -0.29
N ALA A 21 -15.41 7.10 -0.58
CA ALA A 21 -16.46 6.19 -0.15
C ALA A 21 -16.35 4.82 -0.83
N ALA A 22 -16.04 4.79 -2.13
CA ALA A 22 -15.83 3.56 -2.88
C ALA A 22 -14.62 2.76 -2.35
N ILE A 23 -13.49 3.42 -2.12
CA ILE A 23 -12.28 2.78 -1.55
C ILE A 23 -12.58 2.24 -0.15
N ARG A 24 -13.24 3.01 0.71
CA ARG A 24 -13.63 2.53 2.05
C ARG A 24 -14.51 1.29 1.98
N ARG A 25 -15.43 1.19 1.02
CA ARG A 25 -16.26 -0.01 0.84
C ARG A 25 -15.41 -1.23 0.46
N GLU A 26 -14.44 -1.09 -0.44
CA GLU A 26 -13.56 -2.21 -0.79
C GLU A 26 -12.65 -2.61 0.38
N LEU A 27 -12.12 -1.63 1.14
CA LEU A 27 -11.33 -1.91 2.34
C LEU A 27 -12.13 -2.71 3.38
N ARG A 28 -13.41 -2.40 3.58
CA ARG A 28 -14.29 -3.16 4.48
C ARG A 28 -14.43 -4.62 4.07
N LYS A 29 -14.58 -4.89 2.77
CA LYS A 29 -14.63 -6.28 2.26
C LYS A 29 -13.32 -7.02 2.57
N VAL A 30 -12.18 -6.41 2.27
CA VAL A 30 -10.86 -6.99 2.56
C VAL A 30 -10.67 -7.25 4.06
N ILE A 31 -11.09 -6.32 4.92
CA ILE A 31 -11.05 -6.51 6.37
C ILE A 31 -11.91 -7.70 6.80
N SER A 32 -13.13 -7.80 6.29
CA SER A 32 -14.06 -8.90 6.60
C SER A 32 -13.50 -10.25 6.15
N GLU A 33 -13.00 -10.34 4.92
CA GLU A 33 -12.36 -11.55 4.38
C GLU A 33 -11.16 -11.97 5.23
N LYS A 34 -10.34 -11.00 5.65
CA LYS A 34 -9.18 -11.26 6.50
C LYS A 34 -9.58 -11.77 7.88
N ARG A 35 -10.63 -11.21 8.49
CA ARG A 35 -11.17 -11.68 9.78
C ARG A 35 -11.64 -13.14 9.69
N VAL A 36 -12.36 -13.50 8.64
CA VAL A 36 -12.82 -14.88 8.42
C VAL A 36 -11.62 -15.82 8.21
N SER A 37 -10.65 -15.42 7.39
CA SER A 37 -9.44 -16.21 7.14
C SER A 37 -8.65 -16.46 8.42
N MET A 38 -8.50 -15.46 9.28
CA MET A 38 -7.82 -15.59 10.58
C MET A 38 -8.59 -16.48 11.55
N ALA A 39 -9.92 -16.40 11.58
CA ALA A 39 -10.74 -17.33 12.36
C ALA A 39 -10.60 -18.78 11.89
N GLY A 40 -10.30 -18.99 10.61
CA GLY A 40 -9.96 -20.29 10.02
C GLY A 40 -8.52 -20.77 10.27
N GLY A 41 -7.75 -20.08 11.11
CA GLY A 41 -6.38 -20.48 11.47
C GLY A 41 -5.28 -19.95 10.53
N ALA A 42 -5.61 -19.01 9.62
CA ALA A 42 -4.58 -18.39 8.79
C ALA A 42 -3.55 -17.62 9.63
N GLN A 43 -2.29 -17.66 9.20
CA GLN A 43 -1.20 -17.00 9.89
C GLN A 43 -1.31 -15.46 9.83
N VAL A 44 -0.92 -14.82 10.93
CA VAL A 44 -0.79 -13.37 11.07
C VAL A 44 0.54 -12.96 10.42
N GLN A 45 0.48 -12.37 9.22
CA GLN A 45 1.70 -12.02 8.48
C GLN A 45 1.73 -10.57 7.96
N ASP A 46 0.60 -9.86 7.98
CA ASP A 46 0.51 -8.51 7.43
C ASP A 46 -0.01 -7.49 8.45
N ILE A 47 0.20 -6.22 8.11
CA ILE A 47 -0.19 -5.07 8.92
C ILE A 47 -1.70 -5.10 9.22
N LEU A 48 -2.52 -5.61 8.30
CA LEU A 48 -3.97 -5.67 8.50
C LEU A 48 -4.34 -6.68 9.60
N CYS A 49 -3.73 -7.86 9.61
CA CYS A 49 -3.89 -8.82 10.70
C CYS A 49 -3.50 -8.22 12.04
N HIS A 50 -2.35 -7.53 12.09
CA HIS A 50 -1.90 -6.87 13.32
C HIS A 50 -2.87 -5.78 13.79
N MET A 51 -3.45 -4.99 12.88
CA MET A 51 -4.47 -4.00 13.22
C MET A 51 -5.79 -4.63 13.70
N ILE A 52 -6.16 -5.80 13.17
CA ILE A 52 -7.36 -6.54 13.63
C ILE A 52 -7.17 -7.07 15.06
N LEU A 53 -5.98 -7.59 15.37
CA LEU A 53 -5.70 -8.19 16.68
C LEU A 53 -5.32 -7.16 17.76
N ALA A 54 -4.80 -6.00 17.34
CA ALA A 54 -4.39 -4.95 18.27
C ALA A 54 -5.54 -4.52 19.18
N THR A 55 -5.20 -4.37 20.46
CA THR A 55 -6.07 -3.81 21.50
C THR A 55 -5.45 -2.53 22.05
N ASP A 56 -6.30 -1.63 22.54
CA ASP A 56 -5.84 -0.49 23.34
C ASP A 56 -5.52 -0.89 24.79
N ALA A 57 -5.12 0.09 25.60
CA ALA A 57 -4.80 -0.12 27.02
C ALA A 57 -5.99 -0.63 27.85
N SER A 58 -7.22 -0.49 27.35
CA SER A 58 -8.44 -1.01 27.97
C SER A 58 -8.84 -2.39 27.43
N GLY A 59 -8.04 -2.99 26.55
CA GLY A 59 -8.33 -4.28 25.92
C GLY A 59 -9.34 -4.20 24.78
N LYS A 60 -9.70 -3.01 24.30
CA LYS A 60 -10.70 -2.84 23.23
C LYS A 60 -10.04 -2.94 21.87
N HIS A 61 -10.66 -3.71 20.97
CA HIS A 61 -10.24 -3.83 19.57
C HIS A 61 -10.66 -2.63 18.73
N MET A 62 -9.89 -2.40 17.66
CA MET A 62 -10.24 -1.41 16.64
C MET A 62 -11.53 -1.79 15.91
N THR A 63 -12.39 -0.79 15.67
CA THR A 63 -13.54 -0.94 14.78
C THR A 63 -13.10 -1.07 13.33
N GLU A 64 -13.93 -1.70 12.49
CA GLU A 64 -13.65 -1.81 11.06
C GLU A 64 -13.48 -0.43 10.38
N ALA A 65 -14.23 0.57 10.84
CA ALA A 65 -14.13 1.94 10.34
C ALA A 65 -12.77 2.58 10.68
N GLU A 66 -12.24 2.35 11.88
CA GLU A 66 -10.92 2.84 12.29
C GLU A 66 -9.80 2.14 11.50
N ILE A 67 -9.89 0.82 11.33
CA ILE A 67 -8.93 0.05 10.53
C ILE A 67 -8.93 0.56 9.08
N ALA A 68 -10.11 0.66 8.46
CA ALA A 68 -10.23 1.19 7.09
C ALA A 68 -9.70 2.63 6.98
N GLY A 69 -9.92 3.46 8.00
CA GLY A 69 -9.38 4.82 8.07
C GLY A 69 -7.86 4.85 8.11
N LYS A 70 -7.23 4.01 8.94
CA LYS A 70 -5.76 3.92 9.05
C LYS A 70 -5.13 3.39 7.77
N ILE A 71 -5.69 2.34 7.16
CA ILE A 71 -5.20 1.80 5.88
C ILE A 71 -5.34 2.86 4.76
N MET A 72 -6.48 3.56 4.69
CA MET A 72 -6.63 4.68 3.76
C MET A 72 -5.55 5.75 3.97
N GLY A 73 -5.23 6.08 5.23
CA GLY A 73 -4.15 7.01 5.58
C GLY A 73 -2.79 6.56 5.05
N ILE A 74 -2.43 5.28 5.26
CA ILE A 74 -1.18 4.69 4.75
C ILE A 74 -1.13 4.75 3.22
N LEU A 75 -2.21 4.39 2.53
CA LEU A 75 -2.29 4.43 1.07
C LEU A 75 -2.10 5.85 0.53
N VAL A 76 -2.76 6.85 1.13
CA VAL A 76 -2.65 8.25 0.70
C VAL A 76 -1.25 8.80 0.96
N ALA A 77 -0.66 8.49 2.12
CA ALA A 77 0.69 8.91 2.48
C ALA A 77 1.75 8.35 1.52
N GLY A 78 1.61 7.08 1.13
CA GLY A 78 2.54 6.40 0.23
C GLY A 78 2.33 6.70 -1.25
N TYR A 79 1.21 7.30 -1.66
CA TYR A 79 0.89 7.43 -3.08
C TYR A 79 1.61 8.59 -3.77
N SER A 80 1.36 9.83 -3.33
CA SER A 80 1.73 11.01 -4.13
C SER A 80 3.24 11.20 -4.28
N THR A 81 4.00 10.98 -3.21
CA THR A 81 5.46 11.15 -3.18
C THR A 81 6.16 10.07 -3.99
N VAL A 82 5.77 8.80 -3.80
CA VAL A 82 6.35 7.65 -4.53
C VAL A 82 5.99 7.72 -6.00
N ALA A 83 4.74 8.04 -6.35
CA ALA A 83 4.33 8.19 -7.76
C ALA A 83 5.13 9.30 -8.46
N THR A 84 5.37 10.43 -7.77
CA THR A 84 6.19 11.52 -8.31
C THR A 84 7.64 11.10 -8.48
N ALA A 85 8.23 10.45 -7.47
CA ALA A 85 9.60 9.96 -7.54
C ALA A 85 9.80 8.94 -8.67
N MET A 86 8.88 7.99 -8.83
CA MET A 86 8.90 7.00 -9.91
C MET A 86 8.74 7.63 -11.29
N THR A 87 7.89 8.65 -11.41
CA THR A 87 7.72 9.39 -12.67
C THR A 87 9.03 10.08 -13.07
N PHE A 88 9.69 10.75 -12.12
CA PHE A 88 10.98 11.38 -12.40
C PHE A 88 12.10 10.37 -12.65
N PHE A 89 12.14 9.28 -11.89
CA PHE A 89 13.08 8.19 -12.13
C PHE A 89 12.97 7.69 -13.57
N MET A 90 11.76 7.34 -14.01
CA MET A 90 11.53 6.87 -15.38
C MET A 90 11.93 7.91 -16.43
N LYS A 91 11.57 9.19 -16.22
CA LYS A 91 11.92 10.29 -17.13
C LYS A 91 13.43 10.44 -17.28
N TYR A 92 14.16 10.57 -16.17
CA TYR A 92 15.58 10.90 -16.20
C TYR A 92 16.44 9.71 -16.60
N VAL A 93 16.09 8.49 -16.17
CA VAL A 93 16.80 7.27 -16.59
C VAL A 93 16.54 6.99 -18.08
N GLY A 94 15.30 7.13 -18.54
CA GLY A 94 14.95 6.90 -19.95
C GLY A 94 15.63 7.88 -20.92
N GLN A 95 15.98 9.08 -20.46
CA GLN A 95 16.71 10.08 -21.25
C GLN A 95 18.24 9.90 -21.22
N ARG A 96 18.76 8.95 -20.44
CA ARG A 96 20.19 8.79 -20.18
C ARG A 96 20.61 7.32 -20.35
N PRO A 97 20.90 6.88 -21.59
CA PRO A 97 21.29 5.50 -21.88
C PRO A 97 22.53 5.05 -21.09
N ASP A 98 23.44 5.97 -20.79
CA ASP A 98 24.63 5.75 -19.96
C ASP A 98 24.28 5.36 -18.52
N ILE A 99 23.27 5.99 -17.94
CA ILE A 99 22.79 5.70 -16.59
C ILE A 99 21.94 4.42 -16.60
N TYR A 100 21.05 4.26 -17.59
CA TYR A 100 20.22 3.07 -17.72
C TYR A 100 21.07 1.79 -17.81
N ALA A 101 22.13 1.79 -18.63
CA ALA A 101 23.03 0.64 -18.77
C ALA A 101 23.67 0.25 -17.43
N LYS A 102 24.13 1.23 -16.64
CA LYS A 102 24.70 0.99 -15.31
C LYS A 102 23.69 0.37 -14.35
N ILE A 103 22.46 0.91 -14.30
CA ILE A 103 21.38 0.36 -13.47
C ILE A 103 21.07 -1.08 -13.90
N LEU A 104 20.98 -1.34 -15.20
CA LEU A 104 20.70 -2.68 -15.72
C LEU A 104 21.79 -3.68 -15.32
N THR A 105 23.06 -3.30 -15.45
CA THR A 105 24.19 -4.14 -15.01
C THR A 105 24.09 -4.45 -13.52
N GLU A 106 23.93 -3.43 -12.67
CA GLU A 106 23.79 -3.59 -11.22
C GLU A 106 22.62 -4.52 -10.85
N GLN A 107 21.42 -4.29 -11.41
CA GLN A 107 20.24 -5.11 -11.11
C GLN A 107 20.39 -6.55 -11.63
N THR A 108 21.12 -6.74 -12.74
CA THR A 108 21.43 -8.09 -13.26
C THR A 108 22.36 -8.83 -12.30
N GLU A 109 23.41 -8.16 -11.80
CA GLU A 109 24.35 -8.73 -10.82
C GLU A 109 23.66 -9.09 -9.49
N VAL A 110 22.78 -8.21 -8.99
CA VAL A 110 21.99 -8.52 -7.79
C VAL A 110 21.05 -9.71 -8.02
N ALA A 111 20.42 -9.79 -9.19
CA ALA A 111 19.51 -10.89 -9.52
C ALA A 111 20.24 -12.24 -9.65
N THR A 112 21.44 -12.26 -10.24
CA THR A 112 22.26 -13.48 -10.33
C THR A 112 22.77 -13.91 -8.95
N ALA A 113 23.23 -12.96 -8.12
CA ALA A 113 23.66 -13.23 -6.76
C ALA A 113 22.54 -13.81 -5.88
N LYS A 114 21.32 -13.28 -5.96
CA LYS A 114 20.16 -13.82 -5.23
C LYS A 114 19.80 -15.25 -5.65
N LYS A 115 19.93 -15.59 -6.93
CA LYS A 115 19.72 -16.96 -7.42
C LYS A 115 20.78 -17.92 -6.90
N ALA A 116 22.03 -17.48 -6.81
CA ALA A 116 23.13 -18.29 -6.26
C ALA A 116 23.02 -18.49 -4.73
N GLY A 117 22.61 -17.44 -4.00
CA GLY A 117 22.43 -17.50 -2.53
C GLY A 117 21.17 -18.22 -2.04
N GLY A 118 20.19 -18.46 -2.93
CA GLY A 118 18.99 -19.26 -2.62
C GLY A 118 19.21 -20.78 -2.68
N ALA A 119 20.36 -21.25 -3.18
CA ALA A 119 20.68 -22.67 -3.30
C ALA A 119 21.42 -23.27 -2.09
N THR A 120 21.81 -22.46 -1.10
CA THR A 120 22.61 -22.88 0.07
C THR A 120 21.89 -22.76 1.42
N GLY A 121 20.58 -22.55 1.43
CA GLY A 121 19.82 -22.36 2.67
C GLY A 121 18.60 -23.27 2.80
N LEU A 122 18.79 -24.60 2.82
CA LEU A 122 17.85 -25.58 3.39
C LEU A 122 18.67 -26.79 3.86
N GLY A 123 19.24 -26.66 5.06
CA GLY A 123 19.57 -27.75 5.98
C GLY A 123 18.73 -27.55 7.23
#